data_AF-Q5UEJ6-F1
#
_entry.id   AF-Q5UEJ6-F1
#
_cell.length_a   1.000
_cell.length_b   1.000
_cell.length_c   1.000
_cell.angle_alpha   90.00
_cell.angle_beta   90.00
_cell.angle_gamma   90.00
#
_symmetry.space_group_name_H-M   'P 1'
#
loop_
_entity.id
_entity.type
_entity.pdbx_description
1 polymer ?
#
loop_
_entity_poly.entity_id
_entity_poly.type
_entity_poly.pdbx_seq_one_letter_code
_entity_poly.pdbx_strand_id
1 'polypeptide(L)'
;EQGFEVDESSLTQAVSTLRKMLKDSTKSPEFVKTVPKRGYQFIASVERSAPLSSSEQPVMAEVVENEMEPTLAFTTTAEEVVTEMTESEPVAKTQEAKAEVEPKATTNVAANKNSNKWTSFSALLIAIIMPILVITFTNPAESEFLTLAEVDGVKVQTPINHPDLSSWLPAIEKCVVHYNNNHTGMLKPTEV
;
A
#
# COMPACT_ATOMS: atom_id res chain seq x y z
N GLU A 1 9.08 4.17 2.93
CA GLU A 1 8.31 3.24 3.76
C GLU A 1 7.19 2.67 2.91
N GLN A 2 7.09 1.35 2.79
CA GLN A 2 6.13 0.69 1.90
C GLN A 2 4.94 0.23 2.75
N GLY A 3 3.74 0.71 2.45
CA GLY A 3 2.53 0.34 3.19
C GLY A 3 2.21 -1.15 3.00
N PHE A 4 1.75 -1.79 4.08
CA PHE A 4 1.27 -3.18 4.03
C PHE A 4 -0.16 -3.18 3.49
N GLU A 5 -0.33 -3.58 2.24
CA GLU A 5 -1.65 -3.78 1.63
C GLU A 5 -2.20 -5.14 2.05
N VAL A 6 -3.46 -5.14 2.51
CA VAL A 6 -4.15 -6.34 2.97
C VAL A 6 -5.24 -6.68 1.96
N ASP A 7 -5.07 -7.80 1.26
CA ASP A 7 -6.06 -8.28 0.29
C ASP A 7 -7.36 -8.74 0.95
N GLU A 8 -8.49 -8.62 0.25
CA GLU A 8 -9.80 -9.10 0.71
C GLU A 8 -9.82 -10.61 1.01
N SER A 9 -8.96 -11.38 0.33
CA SER A 9 -8.76 -12.81 0.56
C SER A 9 -8.25 -13.08 1.97
N SER A 10 -7.26 -12.31 2.42
CA SER A 10 -6.65 -12.42 3.74
C SER A 10 -7.63 -12.00 4.85
N LEU A 11 -8.43 -10.94 4.62
CA LEU A 11 -9.49 -10.53 5.54
C LEU A 11 -10.54 -11.62 5.74
N THR A 12 -11.04 -12.20 4.65
CA THR A 12 -12.04 -13.28 4.70
C THR A 12 -11.51 -14.51 5.42
N GLN A 13 -10.23 -14.87 5.20
CA GLN A 13 -9.58 -15.97 5.90
C GLN A 13 -9.43 -15.70 7.40
N ALA A 14 -9.03 -14.50 7.79
CA ALA A 14 -8.92 -14.10 9.19
C ALA A 14 -10.28 -14.21 9.90
N VAL A 15 -11.35 -13.69 9.29
CA VAL A 15 -12.71 -13.78 9.86
C VAL A 15 -13.21 -15.22 9.95
N SER A 16 -12.94 -16.04 8.93
CA SER A 16 -13.29 -17.48 8.95
C SER A 16 -12.58 -18.21 10.09
N THR A 17 -11.30 -17.90 10.31
CA THR A 17 -10.49 -18.48 11.38
C THR A 17 -11.01 -18.05 12.76
N LEU A 18 -11.31 -16.77 12.94
CA LEU A 18 -11.89 -16.22 14.16
C LEU A 18 -13.23 -16.90 14.52
N ARG A 19 -14.14 -17.05 13.54
CA ARG A 19 -15.42 -17.76 13.75
C ARG A 19 -15.23 -19.22 14.17
N LYS A 20 -14.25 -19.92 13.60
CA LYS A 20 -13.94 -21.31 13.99
C LYS A 20 -13.45 -21.39 15.44
N MET A 21 -12.56 -20.49 15.85
CA MET A 21 -12.02 -20.44 17.22
C MET A 21 -13.10 -20.12 18.25
N LEU A 22 -14.00 -19.19 17.93
CA LEU A 22 -15.11 -18.80 18.78
C LEU A 22 -16.32 -19.75 18.68
N LYS A 23 -16.27 -20.74 17.78
CA LYS A 23 -17.40 -21.62 17.42
C LYS A 23 -18.65 -20.84 16.99
N ASP A 24 -18.46 -19.70 16.35
CA ASP A 24 -19.50 -18.80 15.89
C ASP A 24 -20.11 -19.29 14.56
N SER A 25 -21.43 -19.23 14.46
CA SER A 25 -22.20 -19.69 13.31
C SER A 25 -22.51 -18.55 12.35
N THR A 26 -22.32 -18.77 11.05
CA THR A 26 -22.69 -17.76 10.03
C THR A 26 -24.20 -17.57 9.87
N LYS A 27 -25.00 -18.56 10.28
CA LYS A 27 -26.47 -18.51 10.20
C LYS A 27 -27.11 -17.83 11.42
N SER A 28 -26.43 -17.88 12.55
CA SER A 28 -26.88 -17.35 13.84
C SER A 28 -25.69 -16.71 14.55
N PRO A 29 -25.23 -15.53 14.08
CA PRO A 29 -23.99 -14.93 14.56
C PRO A 29 -24.16 -14.42 16.00
N GLU A 30 -23.25 -14.82 16.87
CA GLU A 30 -23.14 -14.35 18.26
C GLU A 30 -22.01 -13.33 18.41
N PHE A 31 -20.93 -13.48 17.64
CA PHE A 31 -19.74 -12.63 17.74
C PHE A 31 -19.52 -11.77 16.50
N VAL A 32 -19.58 -12.34 15.28
CA VAL A 32 -19.27 -11.62 14.04
C VAL A 32 -20.40 -11.71 13.01
N LYS A 33 -21.07 -10.58 12.77
CA LYS A 33 -22.15 -10.44 11.79
C LYS A 33 -21.61 -9.95 10.43
N THR A 34 -22.00 -10.62 9.35
CA THR A 34 -21.74 -10.10 7.99
C THR A 34 -22.89 -9.19 7.55
N VAL A 35 -22.58 -7.98 7.11
CA VAL A 35 -23.53 -6.99 6.59
C VAL A 35 -23.29 -6.81 5.09
N PRO A 36 -24.28 -7.07 4.23
CA PRO A 36 -24.13 -6.95 2.78
C PRO A 36 -23.62 -5.57 2.36
N LYS A 37 -22.63 -5.53 1.48
CA LYS A 37 -21.98 -4.30 0.96
C LYS A 37 -21.32 -3.40 2.02
N ARG A 38 -21.22 -3.86 3.27
CA ARG A 38 -20.58 -3.12 4.38
C ARG A 38 -19.44 -3.91 5.04
N GLY A 39 -19.46 -5.24 4.97
CA GLY A 39 -18.39 -6.09 5.49
C GLY A 39 -18.77 -6.79 6.78
N TYR A 40 -17.84 -6.88 7.72
CA TYR A 40 -18.00 -7.62 8.98
C TYR A 40 -18.16 -6.66 10.16
N GLN A 41 -19.02 -7.02 11.12
CA GLN A 41 -19.28 -6.27 12.33
C GLN A 41 -19.13 -7.17 13.55
N PHE A 42 -18.37 -6.73 14.54
CA PHE A 42 -18.32 -7.36 15.85
C PHE A 42 -19.55 -6.94 16.67
N ILE A 43 -20.28 -7.91 17.22
CA ILE A 43 -21.57 -7.69 17.88
C ILE A 43 -21.62 -8.14 19.35
N ALA A 44 -20.57 -8.80 19.85
CA ALA A 44 -20.52 -9.24 21.25
C ALA A 44 -20.15 -8.08 22.20
N SER A 45 -20.58 -8.21 23.46
CA SER A 45 -20.19 -7.27 24.52
C SER A 45 -18.71 -7.43 24.86
N VAL A 46 -17.99 -6.32 24.98
CA VAL A 46 -16.59 -6.30 25.41
C VAL A 46 -16.49 -5.74 26.82
N GLU A 47 -15.89 -6.53 27.72
CA GLU A 47 -15.48 -6.08 29.04
C GLU A 47 -13.97 -5.85 29.03
N ARG A 48 -13.52 -4.71 29.56
CA ARG A 48 -12.09 -4.46 29.76
C ARG A 48 -11.65 -5.32 30.93
N SER A 49 -10.96 -6.42 30.66
CA SER A 49 -10.20 -7.07 31.72
C SER A 49 -9.23 -6.03 32.28
N ALA A 50 -9.28 -5.83 33.60
CA ALA A 50 -8.21 -5.11 34.28
C ALA A 50 -6.89 -5.72 33.81
N PRO A 51 -5.84 -4.90 33.53
CA PRO A 51 -4.55 -5.48 33.24
C PRO A 51 -4.27 -6.44 34.39
N LEU A 52 -4.02 -7.71 34.05
CA LEU A 52 -3.41 -8.65 34.98
C LEU A 52 -2.01 -8.08 35.23
N SER A 53 -1.97 -7.03 36.05
CA SER A 53 -0.81 -6.68 36.83
C SER A 53 -0.58 -7.95 37.62
N SER A 54 0.45 -8.69 37.20
CA SER A 54 1.05 -9.79 37.93
C SER A 54 1.36 -9.28 39.33
N SER A 55 0.37 -9.32 40.20
CA SER A 55 0.50 -9.07 41.63
C SER A 55 0.92 -10.41 42.21
N GLU A 56 2.18 -10.76 42.01
CA GLU A 56 2.88 -11.58 42.98
C GLU A 56 2.86 -10.79 44.30
N GLN A 57 2.11 -11.34 45.25
CA GLN A 57 2.04 -10.85 46.62
C GLN A 57 3.46 -10.83 47.24
N PRO A 58 3.81 -9.86 48.09
CA PRO A 58 5.18 -9.74 48.58
C PRO A 58 5.44 -10.84 49.60
N VAL A 59 6.27 -11.82 49.22
CA VAL A 59 6.96 -12.71 50.14
C VAL A 59 8.42 -12.80 49.71
N MET A 60 9.18 -11.84 50.23
CA MET A 60 10.56 -11.94 50.70
C MET A 60 11.24 -13.33 50.53
N ALA A 61 12.12 -13.48 49.53
CA ALA A 61 13.42 -14.18 49.60
C ALA A 61 14.06 -14.41 48.20
N GLU A 62 15.33 -13.99 48.10
CA GLU A 62 16.46 -14.48 47.25
C GLU A 62 16.31 -14.77 45.73
N VAL A 63 17.01 -13.92 44.96
CA VAL A 63 18.00 -14.19 43.88
C VAL A 63 17.99 -15.58 43.21
N VAL A 64 17.87 -15.61 41.87
CA VAL A 64 18.90 -16.05 40.92
C VAL A 64 18.37 -15.89 39.48
N GLU A 65 19.17 -15.21 38.66
CA GLU A 65 19.06 -15.07 37.20
C GLU A 65 18.86 -16.41 36.50
N ASN A 66 17.98 -16.45 35.49
CA ASN A 66 18.26 -17.29 34.34
C ASN A 66 17.63 -16.70 33.07
N GLU A 67 18.51 -16.29 32.17
CA GLU A 67 18.22 -15.80 30.83
C GLU A 67 17.87 -16.97 29.93
N MET A 68 16.76 -16.88 29.17
CA MET A 68 16.61 -17.66 27.95
C MET A 68 15.61 -16.99 27.00
N GLU A 69 16.13 -16.29 25.99
CA GLU A 69 15.41 -15.90 24.78
C GLU A 69 14.95 -17.14 23.98
N PRO A 70 13.78 -17.09 23.31
CA PRO A 70 13.51 -17.95 22.18
C PRO A 70 13.45 -17.12 20.89
N THR A 71 14.50 -17.22 20.08
CA THR A 71 14.55 -16.78 18.69
C THR A 71 13.88 -17.84 17.80
N LEU A 72 12.76 -17.49 17.16
CA LEU A 72 12.11 -18.33 16.13
C LEU A 72 12.43 -17.78 14.74
N ALA A 73 13.50 -18.30 14.14
CA ALA A 73 13.85 -18.10 12.74
C ALA A 73 13.01 -19.03 11.86
N PHE A 74 12.18 -18.46 10.99
CA PHE A 74 11.43 -19.18 9.95
C PHE A 74 12.26 -19.21 8.66
N THR A 75 12.99 -20.29 8.43
CA THR A 75 13.68 -20.55 7.15
C THR A 75 12.67 -21.08 6.13
N THR A 76 12.40 -20.28 5.10
CA THR A 76 11.66 -20.69 3.89
C THR A 76 12.65 -20.90 2.77
N THR A 77 12.89 -22.14 2.36
CA THR A 77 13.40 -22.43 1.01
C THR A 77 12.95 -23.84 0.59
N ALA A 78 12.05 -23.91 -0.37
CA ALA A 78 11.87 -25.07 -1.23
C ALA A 78 11.67 -24.57 -2.67
N GLU A 79 12.38 -25.25 -3.56
CA GLU A 79 12.60 -25.07 -4.99
C GLU A 79 11.35 -25.15 -5.89
N GLU A 80 11.64 -24.98 -7.19
CA GLU A 80 10.91 -25.48 -8.37
C GLU A 80 9.80 -24.59 -8.96
N VAL A 81 9.61 -24.41 -10.28
CA VAL A 81 10.39 -24.73 -11.50
C VAL A 81 9.63 -24.14 -12.72
N VAL A 82 10.35 -23.93 -13.83
CA VAL A 82 9.90 -23.97 -15.26
C VAL A 82 9.16 -22.77 -15.90
N THR A 83 9.95 -21.98 -16.65
CA THR A 83 10.08 -21.86 -18.13
C THR A 83 8.88 -22.11 -19.08
N GLU A 84 8.93 -21.36 -20.22
CA GLU A 84 8.38 -21.66 -21.58
C GLU A 84 7.12 -20.85 -21.96
N MET A 85 7.21 -19.75 -22.71
CA MET A 85 7.46 -19.55 -24.16
C MET A 85 6.40 -20.11 -25.13
N THR A 86 6.04 -19.25 -26.10
CA THR A 86 5.65 -19.55 -27.51
C THR A 86 4.16 -19.58 -27.88
N GLU A 87 3.74 -18.50 -28.56
CA GLU A 87 3.16 -18.46 -29.92
C GLU A 87 1.89 -19.26 -30.28
N SER A 88 0.87 -18.57 -30.79
CA SER A 88 0.44 -18.61 -32.22
C SER A 88 -1.02 -18.15 -32.40
N GLU A 89 -1.23 -17.29 -33.40
CA GLU A 89 -2.49 -17.06 -34.17
C GLU A 89 -2.95 -18.39 -34.86
N PRO A 90 -4.09 -18.55 -35.62
CA PRO A 90 -4.67 -17.57 -36.58
C PRO A 90 -6.16 -17.72 -37.04
N VAL A 91 -6.51 -16.91 -38.06
CA VAL A 91 -7.36 -17.20 -39.27
C VAL A 91 -8.82 -16.66 -39.38
N ALA A 92 -9.00 -15.75 -40.37
CA ALA A 92 -9.91 -15.78 -41.55
C ALA A 92 -11.11 -14.83 -41.74
N LYS A 93 -11.28 -14.53 -43.06
CA LYS A 93 -12.46 -14.23 -43.90
C LYS A 93 -12.68 -12.71 -44.20
N THR A 94 -12.88 -12.19 -45.43
CA THR A 94 -13.05 -12.78 -46.79
C THR A 94 -13.32 -11.69 -47.85
N GLN A 95 -12.90 -11.96 -49.11
CA GLN A 95 -13.43 -11.57 -50.46
C GLN A 95 -13.54 -10.06 -50.84
N GLU A 96 -12.98 -9.57 -51.96
CA GLU A 96 -13.00 -9.94 -53.40
C GLU A 96 -14.17 -9.27 -54.16
N ALA A 97 -13.85 -8.26 -54.98
CA ALA A 97 -14.67 -7.85 -56.12
C ALA A 97 -13.82 -7.09 -57.18
N LYS A 98 -14.05 -7.52 -58.42
CA LYS A 98 -13.33 -7.29 -59.67
C LYS A 98 -13.99 -6.16 -60.47
N ALA A 99 -13.21 -5.31 -61.14
CA ALA A 99 -13.61 -4.70 -62.43
C ALA A 99 -12.39 -4.15 -63.17
N GLU A 100 -12.44 -4.33 -64.48
CA GLU A 100 -11.42 -4.26 -65.51
C GLU A 100 -11.75 -3.12 -66.47
N VAL A 101 -10.80 -2.20 -66.78
CA VAL A 101 -10.74 -1.44 -68.06
C VAL A 101 -9.30 -0.93 -68.29
N GLU A 102 -8.73 -1.22 -69.46
CA GLU A 102 -7.47 -0.72 -70.08
C GLU A 102 -7.58 0.76 -70.57
N PRO A 103 -6.59 1.40 -71.23
CA PRO A 103 -5.13 1.53 -71.03
C PRO A 103 -4.68 3.02 -71.04
N LYS A 104 -3.33 3.26 -71.00
CA LYS A 104 -2.59 4.40 -71.62
C LYS A 104 -1.86 5.39 -70.68
N ALA A 105 -0.60 5.61 -71.05
CA ALA A 105 0.30 6.75 -70.81
C ALA A 105 1.11 6.82 -69.49
N THR A 106 2.39 6.53 -69.66
CA THR A 106 3.59 7.00 -68.95
C THR A 106 3.45 8.30 -68.16
N THR A 107 3.82 8.30 -66.87
CA THR A 107 4.67 9.35 -66.29
C THR A 107 5.33 8.87 -65.01
N ASN A 108 6.66 8.98 -64.95
CA ASN A 108 7.43 8.84 -63.72
C ASN A 108 6.98 9.89 -62.70
N VAL A 109 6.63 9.46 -61.49
CA VAL A 109 6.78 10.31 -60.30
C VAL A 109 7.56 9.49 -59.30
N ALA A 110 8.89 9.60 -59.38
CA ALA A 110 9.74 9.27 -58.26
C ALA A 110 9.19 10.01 -57.04
N ALA A 111 8.67 9.27 -56.07
CA ALA A 111 8.24 9.83 -54.81
C ALA A 111 9.47 10.50 -54.18
N ASN A 112 9.48 11.83 -54.25
CA ASN A 112 10.47 12.68 -53.62
C ASN A 112 10.34 12.47 -52.10
N LYS A 113 11.05 11.48 -51.56
CA LYS A 113 11.22 11.31 -50.13
C LYS A 113 12.25 12.35 -49.69
N ASN A 114 11.81 13.61 -49.62
CA ASN A 114 12.55 14.67 -48.98
C ASN A 114 12.53 14.37 -47.48
N SER A 115 13.40 13.44 -47.07
CA SER A 115 13.65 13.11 -45.67
C SER A 115 14.45 14.26 -45.08
N ASN A 116 13.74 15.29 -44.66
CA ASN A 116 14.33 16.40 -43.95
C ASN A 116 14.93 15.81 -42.67
N LYS A 117 16.27 15.67 -42.61
CA LYS A 117 16.99 15.15 -41.44
C LYS A 117 16.58 15.87 -40.14
N TRP A 118 16.08 17.10 -40.27
CA TRP A 118 15.46 17.90 -39.23
C TRP A 118 14.20 17.30 -38.61
N THR A 119 13.30 16.66 -39.37
CA THR A 119 12.10 16.01 -38.80
C THR A 119 12.46 14.75 -38.00
N SER A 120 13.52 14.03 -38.41
CA SER A 120 14.07 12.90 -37.64
C SER A 120 14.72 13.38 -36.34
N PHE A 121 15.53 14.44 -36.39
CA PHE A 121 16.15 15.03 -35.20
C PHE A 121 15.11 15.63 -34.25
N SER A 122 14.10 16.32 -34.78
CA SER A 122 12.97 16.83 -34.00
C SER A 122 12.17 15.70 -33.36
N ALA A 123 11.97 14.57 -34.04
CA ALA A 123 11.27 13.42 -33.46
C ALA A 123 12.06 12.81 -32.30
N LEU A 124 13.38 12.67 -32.43
CA LEU A 124 14.25 12.18 -31.34
C LEU A 124 14.28 13.15 -30.15
N LEU A 125 14.35 14.46 -30.43
CA LEU A 125 14.33 15.50 -29.41
C LEU A 125 12.98 15.56 -28.69
N ILE A 126 11.85 15.42 -29.39
CA ILE A 126 10.52 15.31 -28.77
C ILE A 126 10.40 14.02 -27.94
N ALA A 127 10.94 12.89 -28.41
CA ALA A 127 10.92 11.63 -27.66
C ALA A 127 11.72 11.69 -26.35
N ILE A 128 12.76 12.52 -26.28
CA ILE A 128 13.54 12.75 -25.05
C ILE A 128 12.92 13.86 -24.19
N ILE A 129 12.40 14.92 -24.81
CA ILE A 129 11.79 16.04 -24.08
C ILE A 129 10.45 15.64 -23.47
N MET A 130 9.64 14.81 -24.12
CA MET A 130 8.31 14.45 -23.59
C MET A 130 8.40 13.77 -22.21
N PRO A 131 9.29 12.78 -21.96
CA PRO A 131 9.52 12.24 -20.62
C PRO A 131 10.05 13.29 -19.63
N ILE A 132 10.99 14.15 -20.04
CA ILE A 132 11.54 15.20 -19.17
C ILE A 132 10.45 16.20 -18.77
N LEU A 133 9.59 16.56 -19.71
CA LEU A 133 8.47 17.48 -19.52
C LEU A 133 7.40 16.84 -18.64
N VAL A 134 7.13 15.54 -18.79
CA VAL A 134 6.28 14.81 -17.83
C VAL A 134 6.89 14.89 -16.43
N ILE A 135 8.18 14.58 -16.25
CA ILE A 135 8.83 14.62 -14.94
C ILE A 135 8.81 16.02 -14.30
N THR A 136 8.98 17.10 -15.07
CA THR A 136 8.97 18.46 -14.53
C THR A 136 7.57 19.02 -14.29
N PHE A 137 6.56 18.58 -15.06
CA PHE A 137 5.19 19.04 -14.90
C PHE A 137 4.38 18.18 -13.92
N THR A 138 4.74 16.92 -13.71
CA THR A 138 4.15 16.09 -12.66
C THR A 138 4.89 16.34 -11.34
N ASN A 139 4.77 17.55 -10.79
CA ASN A 139 5.07 17.76 -9.39
C ASN A 139 3.94 17.10 -8.57
N PRO A 140 4.24 16.10 -7.72
CA PRO A 140 3.23 15.59 -6.80
C PRO A 140 2.82 16.75 -5.86
N ALA A 141 1.52 16.83 -5.54
CA ALA A 141 1.05 17.80 -4.57
C ALA A 141 1.79 17.58 -3.24
N GLU A 142 2.61 18.54 -2.82
CA GLU A 142 3.27 18.50 -1.52
C GLU A 142 2.19 18.52 -0.43
N SER A 143 2.34 17.65 0.58
CA SER A 143 1.44 17.68 1.72
C SER A 143 1.85 18.84 2.61
N GLU A 144 1.05 19.91 2.61
CA GLU A 144 1.20 20.97 3.59
C GLU A 144 0.65 20.49 4.94
N PHE A 145 1.44 20.71 6.00
CA PHE A 145 1.11 20.31 7.37
C PHE A 145 0.88 21.54 8.26
N LEU A 146 -0.13 21.46 9.11
CA LEU A 146 -0.46 22.45 10.13
C LEU A 146 0.08 21.96 11.48
N THR A 147 0.82 22.81 12.19
CA THR A 147 1.24 22.53 13.57
C THR A 147 0.10 22.80 14.54
N LEU A 148 -0.36 21.78 15.25
CA LEU A 148 -1.46 21.88 16.22
C LEU A 148 -0.98 22.25 17.62
N ALA A 149 0.14 21.67 18.06
CA ALA A 149 0.71 21.88 19.39
C ALA A 149 2.22 21.56 19.38
N GLU A 150 2.94 22.10 20.36
CA GLU A 150 4.35 21.78 20.61
C GLU A 150 4.49 21.25 22.03
N VAL A 151 4.94 20.00 22.17
CA VAL A 151 5.05 19.29 23.45
C VAL A 151 6.49 18.86 23.64
N ASP A 152 7.17 19.40 24.66
CA ASP A 152 8.59 19.15 24.93
C ASP A 152 9.51 19.38 23.72
N GLY A 153 9.18 20.33 22.82
CA GLY A 153 9.95 20.59 21.60
C GLY A 153 9.68 19.61 20.45
N VAL A 154 8.63 18.78 20.56
CA VAL A 154 8.12 17.93 19.48
C VAL A 154 6.90 18.61 18.88
N LYS A 155 6.92 18.89 17.56
CA LYS A 155 5.78 19.50 16.87
C LYS A 155 4.76 18.43 16.48
N VAL A 156 3.54 18.58 16.97
CA VAL A 156 2.40 17.74 16.54
C VAL A 156 1.79 18.37 15.30
N GLN A 157 1.85 17.67 14.18
CA GLN A 157 1.46 18.16 12.86
C GLN A 157 0.37 17.31 12.22
N THR A 158 -0.51 17.95 11.46
CA THR A 158 -1.56 17.27 10.70
C THR A 158 -1.71 17.86 9.31
N PRO A 159 -1.97 17.05 8.27
CA PRO A 159 -2.15 17.57 6.92
C PRO A 159 -3.38 18.50 6.85
N ILE A 160 -3.33 19.53 6.01
CA ILE A 160 -4.38 20.57 5.92
C ILE A 160 -5.78 20.00 5.72
N ASN A 161 -5.93 18.89 5.00
CA ASN A 161 -7.24 18.30 4.66
C ASN A 161 -7.75 17.27 5.68
N HIS A 162 -7.22 17.26 6.91
CA HIS A 162 -7.67 16.36 7.97
C HIS A 162 -8.77 17.00 8.83
N PRO A 163 -9.77 16.23 9.34
CA PRO A 163 -10.74 16.74 10.33
C PRO A 163 -10.06 17.28 11.59
N ASP A 164 -10.79 18.02 12.42
CA ASP A 164 -10.26 18.60 13.66
C ASP A 164 -9.82 17.53 14.68
N LEU A 165 -8.58 17.64 15.19
CA LEU A 165 -8.03 16.77 16.26
C LEU A 165 -8.10 17.39 17.66
N SER A 166 -8.68 18.58 17.84
CA SER A 166 -8.67 19.28 19.13
C SER A 166 -9.14 18.40 20.31
N SER A 167 -10.11 17.51 20.06
CA SER A 167 -10.63 16.55 21.05
C SER A 167 -9.63 15.46 21.46
N TRP A 168 -8.68 15.11 20.59
CA TRP A 168 -7.66 14.08 20.81
C TRP A 168 -6.34 14.63 21.31
N LEU A 169 -6.12 15.96 21.23
CA LEU A 169 -4.88 16.60 21.68
C LEU A 169 -4.42 16.17 23.07
N PRO A 170 -5.27 16.08 24.11
CA PRO A 170 -4.81 15.65 25.45
C PRO A 170 -4.27 14.21 25.47
N ALA A 171 -4.82 13.33 24.63
CA ALA A 171 -4.35 11.96 24.51
C ALA A 171 -3.02 11.89 23.73
N ILE A 172 -2.88 12.71 22.69
CA ILE A 172 -1.65 12.83 21.89
C ILE A 172 -0.52 13.39 22.75
N GLU A 173 -0.77 14.47 23.50
CA GLU A 173 0.21 15.04 24.44
C GLU A 173 0.70 13.99 25.45
N LYS A 174 -0.23 13.25 26.07
CA LYS A 174 0.13 12.19 27.01
C LYS A 174 0.96 11.08 26.36
N CYS A 175 0.66 10.73 25.11
CA CYS A 175 1.42 9.76 24.33
C CYS A 175 2.84 10.26 24.03
N VAL A 176 2.97 11.51 23.57
CA VAL A 176 4.26 12.14 23.26
C VAL A 176 5.12 12.23 24.52
N VAL A 177 4.57 12.67 25.65
CA VAL A 177 5.28 12.70 26.93
C VAL A 177 5.75 11.31 27.34
N HIS A 178 4.88 10.30 27.25
CA HIS A 178 5.25 8.92 27.57
C HIS A 178 6.38 8.40 26.66
N TYR A 179 6.30 8.69 25.37
CA TYR A 179 7.31 8.30 24.39
C TYR A 179 8.66 8.99 24.67
N ASN A 180 8.63 10.30 24.90
CA ASN A 180 9.83 11.12 25.18
C ASN A 180 10.54 10.69 26.46
N ASN A 181 9.80 10.25 27.48
CA ASN A 181 10.39 9.70 28.71
C ASN A 181 11.21 8.42 28.46
N ASN A 182 10.87 7.65 27.42
CA ASN A 182 11.54 6.40 27.08
C ASN A 182 12.56 6.55 25.94
N HIS A 183 12.53 7.66 25.19
CA HIS A 183 13.37 7.93 24.03
C HIS A 183 14.06 9.30 24.14
N THR A 184 15.28 9.31 24.70
CA THR A 184 16.08 10.52 24.92
C THR A 184 17.22 10.67 23.90
N GLY A 185 17.68 11.91 23.69
CA GLY A 185 18.81 12.19 22.80
C GLY A 185 18.43 12.05 21.32
N MET A 186 19.20 11.27 20.55
CA MET A 186 18.96 11.10 19.11
C MET A 186 17.66 10.34 18.77
N LEU A 187 17.05 9.68 19.74
CA LEU A 187 15.79 8.95 19.56
C LEU A 187 14.56 9.83 19.82
N LYS A 188 14.76 11.06 20.30
CA LYS A 188 13.65 11.99 20.53
C LYS A 188 13.12 12.49 19.18
N PRO A 189 11.81 12.37 18.90
CA PRO A 189 11.25 12.81 17.64
C PRO A 189 11.23 14.33 17.58
N THR A 190 11.45 14.90 16.39
CA THR A 190 11.33 16.36 16.17
C THR A 190 9.88 16.74 15.85
N GLU A 191 9.17 15.88 15.12
CA GLU A 191 7.82 16.11 14.61
C GLU A 191 7.03 14.80 14.64
N VAL A 192 5.72 14.87 14.93
CA VAL A 192 4.78 13.73 15.00
C VAL A 192 3.45 14.04 14.34
#